data_AF-A0A250KXK4-F1
#
_entry.id   AF-A0A250KXK4-F1
#
_cell.length_a   1.000
_cell.length_b   1.000
_cell.length_c   1.000
_cell.angle_alpha   90.00
_cell.angle_beta   90.00
_cell.angle_gamma   90.00
#
_symmetry.space_group_name_H-M   'P 1'
#
loop_
_entity.id
_entity.type
_entity.pdbx_description
1 polymer ?
#
loop_
_entity_poly.entity_id
_entity_poly.type
_entity_poly.pdbx_seq_one_letter_code
_entity_poly.pdbx_strand_id
1 'polypeptide(L)'
;MTFTIQTVSDTAGGIGQGIGYAGIGNSLAIEFDTYFNVGLDETGGSNHVGIDLNGSVDSVVSTGELSPNFDNGNVWYAWVDYNGLTDTLEARWSDTNNRPSSAGLSLIVDLTTVLQTPNVFVGFTSATGSGYGNHDILAWQFNDTFAPIGAVPEPGVLGLMGIGFLAAVRMRRKTQ
;
A
#
# COMPACT_ATOMS: atom_id res chain seq x y z
N MET A 1 -1.77 7.96 -10.41
CA MET A 1 -0.55 8.45 -9.71
C MET A 1 0.05 7.33 -8.87
N THR A 2 1.25 7.47 -8.34
CA THR A 2 1.86 6.48 -7.45
C THR A 2 2.45 7.10 -6.18
N PHE A 3 2.50 6.31 -5.11
CA PHE A 3 3.54 6.44 -4.09
C PHE A 3 4.70 5.51 -4.48
N THR A 4 5.93 6.03 -4.54
CA THR A 4 7.07 5.30 -5.10
C THR A 4 8.26 5.29 -4.15
N ILE A 5 8.88 4.12 -4.03
CA ILE A 5 10.20 3.91 -3.43
C ILE A 5 11.15 3.49 -4.56
N GLN A 6 12.23 4.22 -4.77
CA GLN A 6 13.15 4.00 -5.89
C GLN A 6 14.60 4.29 -5.54
N THR A 7 15.53 3.84 -6.37
CA THR A 7 16.97 3.98 -6.15
C THR A 7 17.62 5.10 -6.96
N VAL A 8 16.83 5.78 -7.81
CA VAL A 8 17.26 6.92 -8.63
C VAL A 8 16.63 8.22 -8.11
N SER A 9 17.37 9.33 -8.17
CA SER A 9 17.00 10.58 -7.50
C SER A 9 15.88 11.38 -8.18
N ASP A 10 15.90 11.50 -9.50
CA ASP A 10 15.15 12.53 -10.24
C ASP A 10 14.71 12.08 -11.63
N THR A 11 14.60 10.77 -11.84
CA THR A 11 14.11 10.20 -13.10
C THR A 11 12.60 9.98 -13.03
N ALA A 12 11.86 10.61 -13.93
CA ALA A 12 10.51 10.17 -14.26
C ALA A 12 10.58 9.03 -15.28
N GLY A 13 9.79 7.97 -15.03
CA GLY A 13 9.64 6.82 -15.93
C GLY A 13 8.70 7.12 -17.10
N GLY A 14 7.93 6.12 -17.52
CA GLY A 14 7.03 6.19 -18.66
C GLY A 14 5.88 7.21 -18.50
N ILE A 15 5.47 7.80 -19.62
CA ILE A 15 4.33 8.74 -19.71
C ILE A 15 2.99 8.01 -19.84
N GLY A 16 1.86 8.72 -19.72
CA GLY A 16 0.52 8.15 -19.89
C GLY A 16 0.27 6.97 -18.93
N GLN A 17 -0.03 5.81 -19.51
CA GLN A 17 -0.20 4.54 -18.78
C GLN A 17 1.04 4.11 -17.97
N GLY A 18 2.20 4.72 -18.20
CA GLY A 18 3.39 4.47 -17.39
C GLY A 18 3.40 5.19 -16.04
N ILE A 19 2.48 6.12 -15.79
CA ILE A 19 2.25 6.86 -14.51
C ILE A 19 3.55 7.48 -13.92
N GLY A 20 4.53 7.80 -14.76
CA GLY A 20 5.85 8.28 -14.35
C GLY A 20 6.69 7.23 -13.61
N TYR A 21 6.23 5.98 -13.50
CA TYR A 21 6.88 4.87 -12.81
C TYR A 21 7.49 3.84 -13.77
N ALA A 22 6.83 3.58 -14.90
CA ALA A 22 7.24 2.52 -15.81
C ALA A 22 8.71 2.67 -16.25
N GLY A 23 9.49 1.59 -16.16
CA GLY A 23 10.91 1.56 -16.51
C GLY A 23 11.88 2.02 -15.42
N ILE A 24 11.40 2.49 -14.25
CA ILE A 24 12.26 2.74 -13.10
C ILE A 24 12.61 1.38 -12.48
N GLY A 25 13.84 0.91 -12.67
CA GLY A 25 14.29 -0.35 -12.06
C GLY A 25 14.56 -0.21 -10.56
N ASN A 26 14.66 -1.35 -9.88
CA ASN A 26 14.97 -1.41 -8.43
C ASN A 26 14.05 -0.50 -7.63
N SER A 27 12.75 -0.70 -7.80
CA SER A 27 11.72 0.17 -7.23
C SER A 27 10.49 -0.62 -6.87
N LEU A 28 9.64 0.03 -6.08
CA LEU A 28 8.30 -0.40 -5.76
C LEU A 28 7.37 0.80 -5.83
N ALA A 29 6.15 0.60 -6.32
CA ALA A 29 5.11 1.61 -6.29
C ALA A 29 3.78 1.04 -5.79
N ILE A 30 2.99 1.91 -5.16
CA ILE A 30 1.57 1.70 -4.95
C ILE A 30 0.91 2.66 -5.93
N GLU A 31 0.26 2.13 -6.94
CA GLU A 31 -0.48 2.94 -7.90
C GLU A 31 -1.92 3.18 -7.46
N PHE A 32 -2.42 4.35 -7.81
CA PHE A 32 -3.82 4.74 -7.76
C PHE A 32 -4.18 5.13 -9.19
N ASP A 33 -4.66 4.14 -9.94
CA ASP A 33 -5.01 4.30 -11.35
C ASP A 33 -6.46 4.75 -11.49
N THR A 34 -6.70 5.60 -12.48
CA THR A 34 -7.99 6.18 -12.83
C THR A 34 -8.30 6.05 -14.32
N TYR A 35 -7.55 5.23 -15.06
CA TYR A 35 -7.76 5.04 -16.49
C TYR A 35 -7.59 3.58 -16.89
N PHE A 36 -8.55 3.03 -17.64
CA PHE A 36 -8.44 1.67 -18.15
C PHE A 36 -7.50 1.57 -19.37
N ASN A 37 -6.40 0.86 -19.21
CA ASN A 37 -5.48 0.48 -20.25
C ASN A 37 -5.65 -1.00 -20.66
N VAL A 38 -6.12 -1.20 -21.90
CA VAL A 38 -6.25 -2.54 -22.50
C VAL A 38 -4.89 -3.25 -22.52
N GLY A 39 -4.85 -4.45 -21.95
CA GLY A 39 -3.69 -5.33 -21.81
C GLY A 39 -2.95 -5.20 -20.48
N LEU A 40 -3.34 -4.26 -19.62
CA LEU A 40 -2.77 -4.04 -18.28
C LEU A 40 -3.83 -4.19 -17.19
N ASP A 41 -5.00 -3.57 -17.37
CA ASP A 41 -5.94 -3.37 -16.26
C ASP A 41 -7.15 -4.30 -16.30
N GLU A 42 -7.08 -5.45 -16.99
CA GLU A 42 -8.19 -6.39 -17.07
C GLU A 42 -8.68 -6.89 -15.70
N THR A 43 -7.78 -6.99 -14.73
CA THR A 43 -8.11 -7.36 -13.35
C THR A 43 -8.47 -6.16 -12.50
N GLY A 44 -7.83 -5.01 -12.76
CA GLY A 44 -7.96 -3.74 -12.04
C GLY A 44 -9.29 -3.04 -12.31
N GLY A 45 -9.70 -2.99 -13.58
CA GLY A 45 -10.72 -2.05 -14.03
C GLY A 45 -10.12 -0.69 -14.39
N SER A 46 -10.96 0.32 -14.57
CA SER A 46 -10.51 1.69 -14.83
C SER A 46 -10.06 2.42 -13.57
N ASN A 47 -10.60 2.11 -12.39
CA ASN A 47 -10.18 2.73 -11.15
C ASN A 47 -9.77 1.65 -10.16
N HIS A 48 -8.47 1.55 -9.88
CA HIS A 48 -7.93 0.54 -9.00
C HIS A 48 -6.74 1.04 -8.20
N VAL A 49 -6.39 0.26 -7.18
CA VAL A 49 -5.09 0.34 -6.53
C VAL A 49 -4.29 -0.88 -6.93
N GLY A 50 -3.00 -0.68 -7.17
CA GLY A 50 -2.05 -1.72 -7.55
C GLY A 50 -0.77 -1.66 -6.74
N ILE A 51 -0.06 -2.79 -6.63
CA ILE A 51 1.32 -2.85 -6.13
C ILE A 51 2.21 -3.31 -7.28
N ASP A 52 3.17 -2.45 -7.60
CA ASP A 52 4.00 -2.55 -8.78
C ASP A 52 5.46 -2.73 -8.40
N LEU A 53 6.17 -3.61 -9.10
CA LEU A 53 7.57 -3.93 -8.81
C LEU A 53 8.46 -3.65 -10.02
N ASN A 54 9.66 -3.13 -9.73
CA ASN A 54 10.76 -3.01 -10.69
C ASN A 54 10.39 -2.28 -12.00
N GLY A 55 9.60 -1.21 -11.88
CA GLY A 55 9.21 -0.38 -13.02
C GLY A 55 8.20 -1.03 -13.97
N SER A 56 7.56 -2.13 -13.58
CA SER A 56 6.41 -2.67 -14.28
C SER A 56 5.13 -2.03 -13.73
N VAL A 57 4.26 -1.51 -14.60
CA VAL A 57 2.89 -1.09 -14.25
C VAL A 57 1.88 -2.23 -14.44
N ASP A 58 2.35 -3.43 -14.75
CA ASP A 58 1.56 -4.65 -14.62
C ASP A 58 1.66 -5.12 -13.16
N SER A 59 0.63 -4.78 -12.39
CA SER A 59 0.58 -4.92 -10.95
C SER A 59 0.67 -6.38 -10.49
N VAL A 60 1.54 -6.66 -9.49
CA VAL A 60 1.65 -8.02 -8.93
C VAL A 60 0.46 -8.39 -8.06
N VAL A 61 -0.20 -7.37 -7.49
CA VAL A 61 -1.51 -7.49 -6.85
C VAL A 61 -2.27 -6.19 -7.06
N SER A 62 -3.52 -6.30 -7.47
CA SER A 62 -4.41 -5.15 -7.69
C SER A 62 -5.75 -5.39 -7.02
N THR A 63 -6.51 -4.32 -6.81
CA THR A 63 -7.95 -4.43 -6.55
C THR A 63 -8.67 -4.81 -7.84
N GLY A 64 -9.97 -5.07 -7.75
CA GLY A 64 -10.87 -4.86 -8.90
C GLY A 64 -11.35 -3.41 -8.95
N GLU A 65 -12.30 -3.15 -9.85
CA GLU A 65 -12.88 -1.82 -10.04
C GLU A 65 -13.40 -1.29 -8.70
N LEU A 66 -12.88 -0.15 -8.28
CA LEU A 66 -13.25 0.48 -7.04
C LEU A 66 -14.60 1.16 -7.14
N SER A 67 -15.29 1.25 -6.01
CA SER A 67 -16.49 2.05 -5.86
C SER A 67 -16.54 2.56 -4.41
N PRO A 68 -16.50 3.87 -4.17
CA PRO A 68 -16.42 4.96 -5.15
C PRO A 68 -15.05 5.04 -5.86
N ASN A 69 -15.06 5.62 -7.06
CA ASN A 69 -13.89 5.80 -7.92
C ASN A 69 -13.08 7.05 -7.52
N PHE A 70 -11.79 7.07 -7.85
CA PHE A 70 -10.89 8.17 -7.47
C PHE A 70 -11.10 9.46 -8.29
N ASP A 71 -11.60 9.33 -9.52
CA ASP A 71 -11.88 10.43 -10.46
C ASP A 71 -13.15 11.25 -10.13
N ASN A 72 -13.51 11.34 -8.84
CA ASN A 72 -14.72 11.99 -8.34
C ASN A 72 -14.49 13.42 -7.81
N GLY A 73 -13.24 13.91 -7.77
CA GLY A 73 -12.88 15.23 -7.26
C GLY A 73 -12.84 15.37 -5.73
N ASN A 74 -13.05 14.28 -4.99
CA ASN A 74 -12.91 14.27 -3.53
C ASN A 74 -11.43 14.22 -3.11
N VAL A 75 -11.19 14.61 -1.86
CA VAL A 75 -9.89 14.39 -1.21
C VAL A 75 -9.83 12.95 -0.73
N TRP A 76 -8.77 12.25 -1.14
CA TRP A 76 -8.48 10.89 -0.72
C TRP A 76 -7.28 10.85 0.22
N TYR A 77 -7.32 9.90 1.14
CA TYR A 77 -6.29 9.64 2.14
C TYR A 77 -5.75 8.24 1.87
N ALA A 78 -4.43 8.08 1.94
CA ALA A 78 -3.77 6.80 1.75
C ALA A 78 -2.75 6.55 2.88
N TRP A 79 -2.59 5.28 3.25
CA TRP A 79 -1.58 4.81 4.18
C TRP A 79 -0.87 3.61 3.56
N VAL A 80 0.47 3.65 3.58
CA VAL A 80 1.33 2.57 3.14
C VAL A 80 2.21 2.18 4.32
N ASP A 81 2.18 0.90 4.67
CA ASP A 81 2.92 0.37 5.80
C ASP A 81 3.78 -0.80 5.32
N TYR A 82 5.05 -0.80 5.72
CA TYR A 82 5.94 -1.94 5.50
C TYR A 82 6.52 -2.42 6.83
N ASN A 83 6.17 -3.63 7.23
CA ASN A 83 6.74 -4.29 8.39
C ASN A 83 7.94 -5.15 7.96
N GLY A 84 9.16 -4.61 8.12
CA GLY A 84 10.40 -5.32 7.76
C GLY A 84 10.74 -6.55 8.61
N LEU A 85 9.99 -6.85 9.69
CA LEU A 85 10.14 -8.12 10.41
C LEU A 85 9.38 -9.26 9.75
N THR A 86 8.31 -8.95 9.02
CA THR A 86 7.42 -9.92 8.39
C THR A 86 7.35 -9.77 6.87
N ASP A 87 8.16 -8.87 6.31
CA ASP A 87 8.16 -8.48 4.90
C ASP A 87 6.78 -8.09 4.37
N THR A 88 5.91 -7.59 5.24
CA THR A 88 4.52 -7.32 4.89
C THR A 88 4.35 -5.87 4.48
N LEU A 89 4.03 -5.66 3.21
CA LEU A 89 3.57 -4.39 2.66
C LEU A 89 2.05 -4.36 2.68
N GLU A 90 1.47 -3.26 3.13
CA GLU A 90 0.03 -3.03 3.12
C GLU A 90 -0.30 -1.63 2.59
N ALA A 91 -1.32 -1.55 1.74
CA ALA A 91 -1.89 -0.29 1.26
C ALA A 91 -3.34 -0.15 1.73
N ARG A 92 -3.68 1.04 2.20
CA ARG A 92 -5.01 1.44 2.67
C ARG A 92 -5.38 2.78 2.07
N TRP A 93 -6.66 3.00 1.81
CA TRP A 93 -7.17 4.28 1.34
C TRP A 93 -8.60 4.53 1.83
N SER A 94 -8.99 5.81 1.93
CA SER A 94 -10.35 6.24 2.28
C SER A 94 -10.61 7.65 1.73
N ASP A 95 -11.87 7.95 1.42
CA ASP A 95 -12.38 9.28 1.09
C ASP A 95 -12.63 10.14 2.35
N THR A 96 -12.31 9.62 3.52
CA THR A 96 -12.28 10.35 4.79
C THR A 96 -10.92 10.21 5.46
N ASN A 97 -10.57 11.15 6.34
CA ASN A 97 -9.33 11.09 7.12
C ASN A 97 -9.40 10.07 8.29
N ASN A 98 -10.01 8.90 8.03
CA ASN A 98 -10.10 7.80 8.98
C ASN A 98 -9.39 6.60 8.35
N ARG A 99 -8.30 6.18 9.00
CA ARG A 99 -7.53 5.03 8.54
C ARG A 99 -8.35 3.74 8.66
N PRO A 100 -8.57 2.99 7.57
CA PRO A 100 -9.21 1.68 7.64
C PRO A 100 -8.40 0.69 8.48
N SER A 101 -9.08 -0.15 9.28
CA SER A 101 -8.41 -1.20 10.05
C SER A 101 -7.83 -2.29 9.15
N SER A 102 -8.60 -2.70 8.13
CA SER A 102 -8.19 -3.70 7.15
C SER A 102 -7.42 -3.04 6.01
N ALA A 103 -6.34 -3.67 5.57
CA ALA A 103 -5.65 -3.29 4.35
C ALA A 103 -6.56 -3.56 3.14
N GLY A 104 -6.51 -2.66 2.15
CA GLY A 104 -7.14 -2.89 0.86
C GLY A 104 -6.32 -3.84 0.00
N LEU A 105 -4.99 -3.72 0.07
CA LEU A 105 -4.02 -4.67 -0.51
C LEU A 105 -2.95 -5.05 0.51
N SER A 106 -2.45 -6.29 0.40
CA SER A 106 -1.32 -6.78 1.18
C SER A 106 -0.44 -7.67 0.30
N LEU A 107 0.88 -7.54 0.47
CA LEU A 107 1.87 -8.34 -0.24
C LEU A 107 3.02 -8.68 0.72
N ILE A 108 3.45 -9.95 0.70
CA ILE A 108 4.72 -10.35 1.32
C ILE A 108 5.84 -10.14 0.29
N VAL A 109 6.70 -9.16 0.54
CA VAL A 109 7.78 -8.75 -0.37
C VAL A 109 9.01 -8.31 0.41
N ASP A 110 10.16 -8.90 0.07
CA ASP A 110 11.45 -8.48 0.61
C ASP A 110 11.95 -7.24 -0.14
N LEU A 111 11.84 -6.07 0.49
CA LEU A 111 12.30 -4.81 -0.09
C LEU A 111 13.81 -4.77 -0.31
N THR A 112 14.61 -5.53 0.45
CA THR A 112 16.06 -5.56 0.25
C THR A 112 16.43 -6.22 -1.07
N THR A 113 15.69 -7.25 -1.46
CA THR A 113 15.86 -7.93 -2.76
C THR A 113 15.35 -7.08 -3.92
N VAL A 114 14.22 -6.36 -3.74
CA VAL A 114 13.67 -5.47 -4.78
C VAL A 114 14.57 -4.27 -5.03
N LEU A 115 14.97 -3.57 -3.96
CA LEU A 115 15.68 -2.29 -4.05
C LEU A 115 17.20 -2.49 -4.22
N GLN A 116 17.78 -3.57 -3.71
CA GLN A 116 19.21 -3.90 -3.84
C GLN A 116 20.18 -2.86 -3.25
N THR A 117 19.67 -1.91 -2.45
CA THR A 117 20.45 -0.88 -1.76
C THR A 117 19.73 -0.46 -0.48
N PRO A 118 20.47 -0.05 0.57
CA PRO A 118 19.88 0.52 1.77
C PRO A 118 19.42 1.98 1.60
N ASN A 119 19.89 2.68 0.55
CA ASN A 119 19.56 4.09 0.32
C ASN A 119 18.55 4.23 -0.81
N VAL A 120 17.42 4.88 -0.53
CA VAL A 120 16.32 5.08 -1.47
C VAL A 120 15.78 6.49 -1.44
N PHE A 121 15.06 6.84 -2.49
CA PHE A 121 14.22 8.02 -2.57
C PHE A 121 12.76 7.58 -2.46
N VAL A 122 12.00 8.33 -1.68
CA VAL A 122 10.56 8.09 -1.46
C VAL A 122 9.81 9.34 -1.90
N GLY A 123 8.76 9.14 -2.68
CA GLY A 123 8.01 10.25 -3.24
C GLY A 123 6.79 9.78 -4.03
N PHE A 124 6.43 10.56 -5.03
CA PHE A 124 5.28 10.30 -5.88
C PHE A 124 5.67 10.49 -7.35
N THR A 125 5.14 9.65 -8.23
CA THR A 125 5.16 9.90 -9.68
C THR A 125 3.73 10.01 -10.20
N SER A 126 3.56 10.69 -11.32
CA SER A 126 2.27 10.77 -12.00
C SER A 126 2.48 11.08 -13.47
N ALA A 127 1.48 10.76 -14.28
CA ALA A 127 1.43 11.16 -15.66
C ALA A 127 -0.02 11.45 -16.06
N THR A 128 -0.18 12.14 -17.18
CA THR A 128 -1.46 12.28 -17.89
C THR A 128 -1.29 11.73 -19.31
N GLY A 129 -2.39 11.50 -20.01
CA GLY A 129 -2.39 10.90 -21.34
C GLY A 129 -3.69 11.18 -22.08
N SER A 130 -4.33 10.13 -22.58
CA SER A 130 -5.65 10.25 -23.25
C SER A 130 -6.74 10.76 -22.31
N GLY A 131 -6.65 10.44 -21.01
CA GLY A 131 -7.39 11.09 -19.93
C GLY A 131 -6.58 12.19 -19.25
N TYR A 132 -7.27 13.16 -18.68
CA TYR A 132 -6.67 14.27 -17.91
C TYR A 132 -7.13 14.22 -16.46
N GLY A 133 -6.20 14.41 -15.54
CA GLY A 133 -6.45 14.49 -14.10
C GLY A 133 -5.39 15.35 -13.43
N ASN A 134 -5.83 16.16 -12.45
CA ASN A 134 -4.91 16.87 -11.57
C ASN A 134 -4.49 15.94 -10.43
N HIS A 135 -3.21 16.00 -10.08
CA HIS A 135 -2.58 15.14 -9.09
C HIS A 135 -1.96 16.02 -8.00
N ASP A 136 -2.73 16.30 -6.96
CA ASP A 136 -2.34 17.23 -5.89
C ASP A 136 -2.06 16.49 -4.58
N ILE A 137 -0.83 16.58 -4.08
CA ILE A 137 -0.47 16.09 -2.74
C ILE A 137 -0.71 17.21 -1.73
N LEU A 138 -1.82 17.14 -1.00
CA LEU A 138 -2.21 18.19 -0.04
C LEU A 138 -1.41 18.13 1.26
N ALA A 139 -1.05 16.94 1.70
CA ALA A 139 -0.22 16.69 2.86
C ALA A 139 0.42 15.30 2.74
N TRP A 140 1.62 15.13 3.31
CA TRP A 140 2.24 13.82 3.44
C TRP A 140 3.11 13.76 4.69
N GLN A 141 3.30 12.55 5.20
CA GLN A 141 4.20 12.24 6.30
C GLN A 141 4.88 10.90 5.99
N PHE A 142 6.15 10.79 6.36
CA PHE A 142 6.94 9.58 6.18
C PHE A 142 7.70 9.25 7.47
N ASN A 143 7.69 7.97 7.86
CA ASN A 143 8.52 7.40 8.92
C ASN A 143 9.37 6.29 8.30
N ASP A 144 10.67 6.31 8.52
CA ASP A 144 11.63 5.31 8.03
C ASP A 144 11.72 4.05 8.93
N THR A 145 10.98 4.05 10.03
CA THR A 145 10.84 2.94 10.97
C THR A 145 9.38 2.52 11.06
N PHE A 146 9.12 1.22 11.24
CA PHE A 146 7.76 0.70 11.31
C PHE A 146 7.03 1.25 12.54
N ALA A 147 6.28 2.33 12.30
CA ALA A 147 5.43 3.04 13.24
C ALA A 147 4.20 3.54 12.47
N PRO A 148 3.22 2.65 12.23
CA PRO A 148 2.02 2.97 11.45
C PRO A 148 1.36 4.29 11.87
N ILE A 149 1.14 5.21 10.91
CA ILE A 149 0.59 6.55 11.17
C ILE A 149 -0.93 6.49 11.31
N GLY A 150 -1.46 6.99 12.43
CA GLY A 150 -2.87 6.82 12.78
C GLY A 150 -3.14 5.44 13.39
N ALA A 151 -4.07 5.36 14.34
CA ALA A 151 -4.33 4.12 15.08
C ALA A 151 -4.80 3.00 14.15
N VAL A 152 -4.06 1.90 14.12
CA VAL A 152 -4.57 0.59 13.69
C VAL A 152 -4.93 -0.15 14.98
N PRO A 153 -6.19 -0.55 15.21
CA PRO A 153 -6.51 -1.40 16.34
C PRO A 153 -5.66 -2.67 16.27
N GLU A 154 -4.90 -2.96 17.33
CA GLU A 154 -4.14 -4.21 17.46
C GLU A 154 -5.06 -5.41 17.14
N PRO A 155 -4.63 -6.38 16.31
CA PRO A 155 -5.30 -7.67 16.22
C PRO A 155 -5.42 -8.24 17.64
N GLY A 156 -6.64 -8.52 18.10
CA GLY A 156 -6.99 -8.81 19.50
C GLY A 156 -6.40 -10.08 20.13
N VAL A 157 -5.17 -10.46 19.84
CA VAL A 157 -4.49 -11.66 20.36
C VAL A 157 -4.06 -11.47 21.82
N LEU A 158 -3.82 -10.23 22.27
CA LEU A 158 -3.47 -9.95 23.67
C LEU A 158 -4.62 -10.24 24.67
N GLY A 159 -5.87 -10.38 24.20
CA GLY A 159 -7.00 -10.76 25.04
C GLY A 159 -7.08 -12.25 25.41
N LEU A 160 -6.48 -13.15 24.62
CA LEU A 160 -6.61 -14.60 24.84
C LEU A 160 -5.60 -15.16 25.85
N MET A 161 -4.47 -14.48 26.07
CA MET A 161 -3.43 -14.94 26.99
C MET A 161 -3.82 -14.77 28.48
N GLY A 162 -4.74 -13.86 28.79
CA GLY A 162 -5.18 -13.59 30.18
C GLY A 162 -6.25 -14.53 30.72
N ILE A 163 -7.10 -15.11 29.86
CA ILE A 163 -8.26 -15.92 30.29
C ILE A 163 -7.88 -17.40 30.48
N GLY A 164 -6.91 -17.89 29.70
CA GLY A 164 -6.45 -19.29 29.77
C GLY A 164 -5.78 -19.68 31.08
N PHE A 165 -5.04 -18.75 31.71
CA PHE A 165 -4.35 -19.04 32.98
C PHE A 165 -5.28 -19.05 34.20
N LEU A 166 -6.35 -18.26 34.21
CA LEU A 166 -7.32 -18.23 35.32
C LEU A 166 -8.20 -19.49 35.39
N ALA A 167 -8.49 -20.12 34.24
CA ALA A 167 -9.26 -21.37 34.20
C ALA A 167 -8.46 -22.59 34.70
N ALA A 168 -7.13 -22.62 34.45
CA ALA A 168 -6.29 -23.76 34.81
C ALA A 168 -5.99 -23.90 36.32
N VAL A 169 -6.14 -22.82 37.10
CA VAL A 169 -5.83 -22.84 38.55
C VAL A 169 -7.00 -23.36 39.40
N ARG A 170 -8.23 -23.41 38.88
CA ARG A 170 -9.42 -23.73 39.71
C ARG A 170 -9.80 -25.21 39.77
N MET A 171 -9.14 -26.11 39.03
CA MET A 171 -9.45 -27.54 39.01
C MET A 171 -8.30 -28.40 39.54
N ARG A 172 -7.98 -28.28 40.83
CA ARG A 172 -7.31 -29.35 41.57
C ARG A 172 -7.57 -29.22 43.06
N ARG A 173 -8.65 -29.85 43.53
CA ARG A 173 -8.83 -30.37 44.90
C ARG A 173 -10.18 -31.09 45.00
N LYS A 174 -10.14 -32.43 45.04
CA LYS A 174 -10.86 -33.28 46.01
C LYS A 174 -10.64 -34.76 45.65
N THR A 175 -9.84 -35.43 46.48
CA THR A 175 -9.89 -36.88 46.71
C THR A 175 -9.73 -37.08 48.21
N GLN A 176 -10.83 -37.48 48.85
CA GLN A 176 -10.89 -38.46 49.94
C GLN A 176 -12.18 -39.24 49.76
#